data_AF-A0A809XY47-F1
#
_entry.id   AF-A0A809XY47-F1
#
_cell.length_a   1.000
_cell.length_b   1.000
_cell.length_c   1.000
_cell.angle_alpha   90.00
_cell.angle_beta   90.00
_cell.angle_gamma   90.00
#
_symmetry.space_group_name_H-M   'P 1'
#
loop_
_entity.id
_entity.type
_entity.pdbx_description
1 polymer ?
#
loop_
_entity_poly.entity_id
_entity_poly.type
_entity_poly.pdbx_seq_one_letter_code
_entity_poly.pdbx_strand_id
1 'polypeptide(L)'
;MELTSGRTIVHVSLEEVGGRTQIGSSRRQSEVAHGGAHASLVPAGVSAWEWFGPITLHRRLMIQFDLSSAPGLVRSNLEKSGPRWMTEDPAILQCSARLAHALEVGTHGRRFVSAIALAMIARFAELGSTFAVGGLSRERLRKAQDFLIGNLSADVTMSELAQRVGLSESHFVRAFKASTGLPPYRWQLKLRIDKAKSLILDGVALADVAAATGFASQSHLTRVFHDITGATPAEWRRIHRHDKPLASFASEKNWVS
;
A
#
# COMPACT_ATOMS: atom_id res chain seq x y z
N MET A 1 -13.41 7.87 -5.13
CA MET A 1 -13.79 7.66 -6.53
C MET A 1 -14.14 6.19 -6.73
N GLU A 2 -15.18 5.88 -7.51
CA GLU A 2 -15.50 4.50 -7.89
C GLU A 2 -14.65 4.09 -9.10
N LEU A 3 -14.11 2.87 -9.08
CA LEU A 3 -13.20 2.32 -10.10
C LEU A 3 -13.81 1.11 -10.84
N THR A 4 -15.14 0.97 -10.83
CA THR A 4 -15.83 -0.13 -11.51
C THR A 4 -15.65 -0.01 -13.03
N SER A 5 -15.17 -1.06 -13.67
CA SER A 5 -14.95 -1.13 -15.12
C SER A 5 -15.29 -2.50 -15.69
N GLY A 6 -15.70 -2.53 -16.96
CA GLY A 6 -15.83 -3.77 -17.74
C GLY A 6 -14.49 -4.41 -18.12
N ARG A 7 -13.36 -3.77 -17.77
CA ARG A 7 -12.00 -4.27 -17.97
C ARG A 7 -11.29 -4.47 -16.63
N THR A 8 -10.33 -5.38 -16.61
CA THR A 8 -9.44 -5.55 -15.46
C THR A 8 -8.51 -4.35 -15.36
N ILE A 9 -8.36 -3.81 -14.15
CA ILE A 9 -7.52 -2.65 -13.84
C ILE A 9 -6.37 -3.07 -12.95
N VAL A 10 -5.15 -2.68 -13.31
CA VAL A 10 -4.03 -2.57 -12.37
C VAL A 10 -3.86 -1.09 -12.03
N HIS A 11 -3.99 -0.77 -10.75
CA HIS A 11 -3.76 0.56 -10.20
C HIS A 11 -2.47 0.56 -9.39
N VAL A 12 -1.56 1.49 -9.65
CA VAL A 12 -0.33 1.65 -8.87
C VAL A 12 -0.18 3.09 -8.41
N SER A 13 -0.08 3.28 -7.11
CA SER A 13 0.37 4.54 -6.51
C SER A 13 1.89 4.56 -6.53
N LEU A 14 2.47 5.48 -7.30
CA LEU A 14 3.92 5.62 -7.48
C LEU A 14 4.50 6.63 -6.49
N GLU A 15 3.75 7.69 -6.18
CA GLU A 15 4.19 8.77 -5.30
C GLU A 15 2.98 9.44 -4.64
N GLU A 16 3.11 9.75 -3.35
CA GLU A 16 2.08 10.39 -2.54
C GLU A 16 2.68 11.44 -1.60
N VAL A 17 2.30 12.71 -1.78
CA VAL A 17 2.76 13.85 -0.98
C VAL A 17 1.57 14.47 -0.25
N GLY A 18 1.78 14.88 1.01
CA GLY A 18 0.77 15.55 1.85
C GLY A 18 -0.31 14.64 2.45
N GLY A 19 -0.61 13.51 1.81
CA GLY A 19 -1.61 12.54 2.26
C GLY A 19 -1.38 11.15 1.67
N ARG A 20 -2.39 10.27 1.73
CA ARG A 20 -2.31 8.89 1.22
C ARG A 20 -3.55 8.49 0.44
N THR A 21 -3.38 7.55 -0.49
CA THR A 21 -4.52 6.87 -1.14
C THR A 21 -4.77 5.50 -0.53
N GLN A 22 -6.02 5.09 -0.62
CA GLN A 22 -6.44 3.74 -0.29
C GLN A 22 -7.32 3.22 -1.42
N ILE A 23 -7.24 1.93 -1.71
CA ILE A 23 -8.17 1.27 -2.63
C ILE A 23 -8.70 -0.03 -2.03
N GLY A 24 -10.00 -0.28 -2.18
CA GLY A 24 -10.64 -1.45 -1.58
C GLY A 24 -12.07 -1.71 -2.08
N SER A 25 -12.70 -2.76 -1.55
CA SER A 25 -14.05 -3.18 -1.97
C SER A 25 -15.21 -2.53 -1.20
N SER A 26 -14.93 -1.72 -0.18
CA SER A 26 -15.93 -1.04 0.66
C SER A 26 -16.05 0.41 0.23
N ARG A 27 -17.15 1.11 0.55
CA ARG A 27 -17.23 2.58 0.44
C ARG A 27 -16.79 3.31 1.72
N ARG A 28 -16.73 2.59 2.85
CA ARG A 28 -16.19 3.09 4.12
C ARG A 28 -14.67 3.16 4.04
N GLN A 29 -14.14 4.38 4.20
CA GLN A 29 -12.73 4.65 4.39
C GLN A 29 -12.24 3.92 5.64
N SER A 30 -11.10 3.21 5.55
CA SER A 30 -10.38 2.85 6.78
C SER A 30 -9.51 4.05 7.15
N GLU A 31 -9.37 4.39 8.43
CA GLU A 31 -8.49 5.47 8.92
C GLU A 31 -6.98 5.18 8.69
N VAL A 32 -6.66 4.16 7.88
CA VAL A 32 -5.37 3.51 7.83
C VAL A 32 -4.64 3.94 6.57
N ALA A 33 -3.91 5.02 6.73
CA ALA A 33 -2.86 5.42 5.82
C ALA A 33 -1.82 4.28 5.74
N HIS A 34 -1.83 3.51 4.64
CA HIS A 34 -0.69 2.66 4.30
C HIS A 34 0.36 3.58 3.68
N GLY A 35 1.59 3.59 4.19
CA GLY A 35 2.66 4.41 3.63
C GLY A 35 3.43 3.69 2.53
N GLY A 36 3.58 4.33 1.37
CA GLY A 36 4.49 3.91 0.31
C GLY A 36 3.81 3.54 -1.01
N ALA A 37 4.64 3.28 -2.02
CA ALA A 37 4.19 2.81 -3.33
C ALA A 37 3.50 1.45 -3.18
N HIS A 38 2.30 1.33 -3.74
CA HIS A 38 1.48 0.13 -3.63
C HIS A 38 0.70 -0.09 -4.92
N ALA A 39 0.35 -1.34 -5.17
CA ALA A 39 -0.35 -1.75 -6.38
C ALA A 39 -1.62 -2.54 -6.05
N SER A 40 -2.62 -2.50 -6.92
CA SER A 40 -3.86 -3.23 -6.78
C SER A 40 -4.32 -3.77 -8.12
N LEU A 41 -4.89 -4.97 -8.10
CA LEU A 41 -5.56 -5.59 -9.23
C LEU A 41 -7.06 -5.63 -8.94
N VAL A 42 -7.84 -4.99 -9.80
CA VAL A 42 -9.30 -4.97 -9.76
C VAL A 42 -9.81 -5.74 -10.99
N PRO A 43 -10.34 -6.95 -10.83
CA PRO A 43 -10.92 -7.71 -11.92
C PRO A 43 -12.11 -6.96 -12.54
N ALA A 44 -12.37 -7.21 -13.82
CA ALA A 44 -13.54 -6.69 -14.52
C ALA A 44 -14.84 -6.99 -13.74
N GLY A 45 -15.73 -6.01 -13.65
CA GLY A 45 -17.01 -6.12 -12.94
C GLY A 45 -16.93 -6.06 -11.41
N VAL A 46 -15.73 -5.98 -10.81
CA VAL A 46 -15.57 -5.79 -9.37
C VAL A 46 -15.67 -4.30 -9.03
N SER A 47 -16.61 -3.95 -8.15
CA SER A 47 -16.67 -2.60 -7.60
C SER A 47 -15.51 -2.34 -6.66
N ALA A 48 -14.78 -1.25 -6.94
CA ALA A 48 -13.65 -0.78 -6.17
C ALA A 48 -13.84 0.70 -5.84
N TRP A 49 -13.42 1.08 -4.64
CA TRP A 49 -13.43 2.45 -4.17
C TRP A 49 -12.01 2.89 -3.88
N GLU A 50 -11.66 4.05 -4.41
CA GLU A 50 -10.40 4.74 -4.13
C GLU A 50 -10.70 5.93 -3.22
N TRP A 51 -10.00 6.03 -2.10
CA TRP A 51 -10.05 7.16 -1.18
C TRP A 51 -8.76 7.94 -1.27
N PHE A 52 -8.90 9.25 -1.11
CA PHE A 52 -7.80 10.19 -1.05
C PHE A 52 -7.89 10.87 0.31
N GLY A 53 -6.82 10.77 1.10
CA GLY A 53 -6.62 11.65 2.25
C GLY A 53 -6.32 13.09 1.80
N PRO A 54 -5.77 13.95 2.67
CA PRO A 54 -5.36 15.31 2.33
C PRO A 54 -4.10 15.31 1.44
N ILE A 55 -4.22 14.77 0.24
CA ILE A 55 -3.15 14.63 -0.74
C ILE A 55 -2.89 15.97 -1.43
N THR A 56 -1.63 16.36 -1.45
CA THR A 56 -1.14 17.49 -2.24
C THR A 56 -0.74 17.03 -3.64
N LEU A 57 -0.12 15.85 -3.75
CA LEU A 57 0.28 15.24 -5.03
C LEU A 57 0.09 13.72 -4.97
N HIS A 58 -0.51 13.15 -6.01
CA HIS A 58 -0.57 11.71 -6.20
C HIS A 58 -0.22 11.38 -7.66
N ARG A 59 0.92 10.71 -7.84
CA ARG A 59 1.34 10.18 -9.14
C ARG A 59 0.98 8.71 -9.20
N ARG A 60 0.21 8.33 -10.22
CA ARG A 60 -0.30 6.97 -10.39
C ARG A 60 -0.11 6.43 -11.80
N LEU A 61 0.03 5.12 -11.90
CA LEU A 61 -0.02 4.36 -13.14
C LEU A 61 -1.27 3.48 -13.13
N MET A 62 -2.05 3.54 -14.21
CA MET A 62 -3.19 2.65 -14.42
C MET A 62 -3.02 1.86 -15.72
N ILE A 63 -3.23 0.55 -15.63
CA ILE A 63 -3.28 -0.33 -16.81
C ILE A 63 -4.67 -0.94 -16.85
N GLN A 64 -5.34 -0.79 -17.99
CA GLN A 64 -6.60 -1.46 -18.25
C GLN A 64 -6.42 -2.47 -19.37
N PHE A 65 -6.88 -3.69 -19.15
CA PHE A 65 -6.79 -4.74 -20.17
C PHE A 65 -8.00 -5.65 -20.12
N ASP A 66 -8.31 -6.22 -21.28
CA ASP A 66 -9.25 -7.32 -21.37
C ASP A 66 -8.55 -8.60 -20.95
N LEU A 67 -9.13 -9.34 -20.01
CA LEU A 67 -8.59 -10.59 -19.52
C LEU A 67 -8.44 -11.64 -20.65
N SER A 68 -9.30 -11.57 -21.66
CA SER A 68 -9.21 -12.43 -22.85
C SER A 68 -7.93 -12.22 -23.67
N SER A 69 -7.28 -11.06 -23.53
CA SER A 69 -6.01 -10.73 -24.22
C SER A 69 -4.76 -11.26 -23.51
N ALA A 70 -4.89 -11.75 -22.28
CA ALA A 70 -3.77 -12.28 -21.51
C ALA A 70 -3.38 -13.70 -21.98
N PRO A 71 -2.09 -14.09 -21.90
CA PRO A 71 -1.66 -15.44 -22.23
C PRO A 71 -2.37 -16.51 -21.39
N GLY A 72 -2.59 -17.71 -21.95
CA GLY A 72 -3.48 -18.73 -21.35
C GLY A 72 -3.23 -19.07 -19.87
N LEU A 73 -1.98 -19.24 -19.45
CA LEU A 73 -1.66 -19.52 -18.04
C LEU A 73 -1.92 -18.31 -17.13
N VAL A 74 -1.50 -17.12 -17.57
CA VAL A 74 -1.72 -15.85 -16.86
C VAL A 74 -3.23 -15.59 -16.71
N ARG A 75 -3.97 -15.76 -17.81
CA ARG A 75 -5.43 -15.65 -17.84
C ARG A 75 -6.10 -16.60 -16.86
N SER A 76 -5.80 -17.90 -16.93
CA SER A 76 -6.37 -18.93 -16.04
C SER A 76 -6.13 -18.62 -14.56
N ASN A 77 -4.92 -18.14 -14.22
CA ASN A 77 -4.57 -17.77 -12.87
C ASN A 77 -5.31 -16.50 -12.41
N LEU A 78 -5.45 -15.50 -13.28
CA LEU A 78 -6.17 -14.26 -12.98
C LEU A 78 -7.68 -14.48 -12.86
N GLU A 79 -8.29 -15.33 -13.70
CA GLU A 79 -9.71 -15.71 -13.61
C GLU A 79 -10.04 -16.36 -12.26
N LYS A 80 -9.10 -17.14 -11.72
CA LYS A 80 -9.21 -17.76 -10.39
C LYS A 80 -8.83 -16.81 -9.26
N SER A 81 -8.15 -15.72 -9.57
CA SER A 81 -7.72 -14.74 -8.58
C SER A 81 -8.86 -13.78 -8.24
N GLY A 82 -9.08 -13.55 -6.95
CA GLY A 82 -9.89 -12.40 -6.51
C GLY A 82 -9.14 -11.08 -6.68
N PRO A 83 -9.79 -9.93 -6.39
CA PRO A 83 -9.08 -8.66 -6.38
C PRO A 83 -7.92 -8.67 -5.39
N ARG A 84 -6.85 -7.98 -5.76
CA ARG A 84 -5.69 -7.73 -4.91
C ARG A 84 -5.66 -6.26 -4.54
N TRP A 85 -5.68 -5.96 -3.26
CA TRP A 85 -5.67 -4.59 -2.75
C TRP A 85 -4.32 -4.31 -2.13
N MET A 86 -3.76 -3.14 -2.46
CA MET A 86 -2.61 -2.53 -1.79
C MET A 86 -1.42 -3.47 -1.55
N THR A 87 -1.07 -4.28 -2.55
CA THR A 87 0.14 -5.10 -2.49
C THR A 87 1.38 -4.25 -2.67
N GLU A 88 2.45 -4.62 -1.97
CA GLU A 88 3.77 -3.97 -2.04
C GLU A 88 4.83 -4.94 -2.58
N ASP A 89 4.40 -5.91 -3.40
CA ASP A 89 5.30 -6.88 -4.03
C ASP A 89 6.41 -6.14 -4.80
N PRO A 90 7.69 -6.34 -4.45
CA PRO A 90 8.79 -5.57 -5.02
C PRO A 90 8.91 -5.72 -6.54
N ALA A 91 8.59 -6.88 -7.11
CA ALA A 91 8.68 -7.09 -8.55
C ALA A 91 7.60 -6.28 -9.29
N ILE A 92 6.39 -6.21 -8.71
CA ILE A 92 5.31 -5.34 -9.24
C ILE A 92 5.75 -3.88 -9.19
N LEU A 93 6.25 -3.40 -8.05
CA LEU A 93 6.65 -2.00 -7.89
C LEU A 93 7.82 -1.61 -8.80
N GLN A 94 8.79 -2.49 -9.00
CA GLN A 94 9.89 -2.28 -9.94
C GLN A 94 9.41 -2.23 -11.39
N CYS A 95 8.52 -3.15 -11.78
CA CYS A 95 7.93 -3.13 -13.12
C CYS A 95 7.13 -1.85 -13.35
N SER A 96 6.32 -1.42 -12.37
CA SER A 96 5.53 -0.20 -12.49
C SER A 96 6.41 1.05 -12.60
N ALA A 97 7.49 1.14 -11.83
CA ALA A 97 8.41 2.27 -11.90
C ALA A 97 9.11 2.35 -13.28
N ARG A 98 9.58 1.21 -13.80
CA ARG A 98 10.18 1.13 -15.14
C ARG A 98 9.19 1.47 -16.25
N LEU A 99 7.95 0.99 -16.13
CA LEU A 99 6.90 1.27 -17.08
C LEU A 99 6.50 2.74 -17.09
N ALA A 100 6.33 3.35 -15.90
CA ALA A 100 6.04 4.77 -15.76
C ALA A 100 7.14 5.63 -16.40
N HIS A 101 8.41 5.34 -16.07
CA HIS A 101 9.55 6.04 -16.67
C HIS A 101 9.58 5.90 -18.21
N ALA A 102 9.34 4.69 -18.73
CA ALA A 102 9.34 4.46 -20.17
C ALA A 102 8.24 5.24 -20.91
N LEU A 103 7.07 5.38 -20.29
CA LEU A 103 5.96 6.17 -20.81
C LEU A 103 6.25 7.67 -20.77
N GLU A 104 6.95 8.16 -19.74
CA GLU A 104 7.32 9.57 -19.60
C GLU A 104 8.41 10.00 -20.57
N VAL A 105 9.45 9.18 -20.74
CA VAL A 105 10.55 9.50 -21.65
C VAL A 105 10.13 9.34 -23.12
N GLY A 106 9.16 8.45 -23.41
CA GLY A 106 8.58 8.30 -24.75
C GLY A 106 9.52 7.71 -25.81
N THR A 107 10.74 7.30 -25.44
CA THR A 107 11.76 6.75 -26.36
C THR A 107 11.64 5.24 -26.57
N HIS A 108 10.81 4.56 -25.78
CA HIS A 108 10.69 3.10 -25.81
C HIS A 108 9.55 2.66 -26.75
N GLY A 109 9.83 1.69 -27.62
CA GLY A 109 8.82 1.14 -28.52
C GLY A 109 7.74 0.32 -27.81
N ARG A 110 6.58 0.16 -28.47
CA ARG A 110 5.40 -0.59 -27.96
C ARG A 110 5.74 -1.96 -27.38
N ARG A 111 6.68 -2.71 -27.98
CA ARG A 111 7.09 -4.04 -27.50
C ARG A 111 7.69 -4.02 -26.10
N PHE A 112 8.48 -3.00 -25.78
CA PHE A 112 9.08 -2.82 -24.46
C PHE A 112 8.01 -2.57 -23.39
N VAL A 113 7.11 -1.63 -23.68
CA VAL A 113 5.95 -1.30 -22.82
C VAL A 113 5.08 -2.54 -22.58
N SER A 114 4.74 -3.27 -23.64
CA SER A 114 3.96 -4.50 -23.55
C SER A 114 4.65 -5.59 -22.72
N ALA A 115 5.96 -5.77 -22.87
CA ALA A 115 6.70 -6.80 -22.14
C ALA A 115 6.72 -6.52 -20.63
N ILE A 116 6.96 -5.28 -20.21
CA ILE A 116 6.94 -4.90 -18.78
C ILE A 116 5.55 -5.00 -18.20
N ALA A 117 4.53 -4.50 -18.92
CA ALA A 117 3.14 -4.62 -18.49
C ALA A 117 2.75 -6.09 -18.32
N LEU A 118 3.12 -6.96 -19.25
CA LEU A 118 2.84 -8.39 -19.18
C LEU A 118 3.58 -9.06 -18.02
N ALA A 119 4.85 -8.74 -17.77
CA ALA A 119 5.60 -9.27 -16.63
C ALA A 119 4.93 -8.89 -15.30
N MET A 120 4.47 -7.64 -15.17
CA MET A 120 3.74 -7.18 -13.99
C MET A 120 2.41 -7.91 -13.82
N ILE A 121 1.63 -8.07 -14.90
CA ILE A 121 0.34 -8.79 -14.88
C ILE A 121 0.55 -10.28 -14.56
N ALA A 122 1.58 -10.92 -15.10
CA ALA A 122 1.95 -12.29 -14.79
C ALA A 122 2.30 -12.44 -13.31
N ARG A 123 3.02 -11.47 -12.72
CA ARG A 123 3.32 -11.49 -11.29
C ARG A 123 2.06 -11.39 -10.43
N PHE A 124 1.10 -10.55 -10.80
CA PHE A 124 -0.22 -10.54 -10.16
C PHE A 124 -0.92 -11.91 -10.26
N ALA A 125 -0.82 -12.56 -11.42
CA ALA A 125 -1.40 -13.88 -11.65
C ALA A 125 -0.76 -14.95 -10.76
N GLU A 126 0.56 -14.94 -10.56
CA GLU A 126 1.28 -15.85 -9.65
C GLU A 126 0.90 -15.63 -8.18
N LEU A 127 0.78 -14.36 -7.78
CA LEU A 127 0.28 -14.02 -6.45
C LEU A 127 -1.18 -14.47 -6.30
N GLY A 128 -1.99 -14.42 -7.37
CA GLY A 128 -3.37 -14.86 -7.41
C GLY A 128 -3.55 -16.38 -7.43
N SER A 129 -2.67 -17.12 -8.10
CA SER A 129 -2.74 -18.58 -8.22
C SER A 129 -2.42 -19.30 -6.91
N THR A 130 -1.94 -18.59 -5.90
CA THR A 130 -1.81 -19.09 -4.52
C THR A 130 -3.14 -19.13 -3.74
N PHE A 131 -4.28 -18.84 -4.38
CA PHE A 131 -5.59 -19.05 -3.77
C PHE A 131 -6.09 -20.49 -3.97
N ALA A 132 -5.69 -21.38 -3.05
CA ALA A 132 -6.51 -22.51 -2.55
C ALA A 132 -5.84 -23.34 -1.43
N VAL A 133 -4.66 -22.99 -0.90
CA VAL A 133 -4.13 -23.65 0.31
C VAL A 133 -3.47 -22.62 1.23
N GLY A 134 -4.22 -22.14 2.23
CA GLY A 134 -3.63 -21.60 3.47
C GLY A 134 -3.65 -20.09 3.70
N GLY A 135 -4.41 -19.26 2.95
CA GLY A 135 -4.61 -17.82 3.20
C GLY A 135 -5.87 -17.48 4.02
N LEU A 136 -5.97 -16.27 4.58
CA LEU A 136 -7.18 -15.82 5.30
C LEU A 136 -8.31 -15.47 4.32
N SER A 137 -9.56 -15.78 4.69
CA SER A 137 -10.73 -15.24 3.99
C SER A 137 -10.76 -13.72 4.11
N ARG A 138 -11.41 -13.02 3.16
CA ARG A 138 -11.49 -11.55 3.16
C ARG A 138 -12.01 -10.98 4.47
N GLU A 139 -13.05 -11.60 5.03
CA GLU A 139 -13.63 -11.17 6.31
C GLU A 139 -12.64 -11.34 7.47
N ARG A 140 -11.95 -12.48 7.55
CA ARG A 140 -10.94 -12.76 8.59
C ARG A 140 -9.76 -11.83 8.48
N LEU A 141 -9.28 -11.59 7.25
CA LEU A 141 -8.18 -10.65 7.00
C LEU A 141 -8.56 -9.24 7.45
N ARG A 142 -9.75 -8.75 7.08
CA ARG A 142 -10.23 -7.44 7.50
C ARG A 142 -10.31 -7.33 9.01
N LYS A 143 -10.91 -8.32 9.69
CA LYS A 143 -10.97 -8.35 11.17
C LYS A 143 -9.59 -8.28 11.82
N ALA A 144 -8.61 -9.00 11.28
CA ALA A 144 -7.24 -8.98 11.80
C ALA A 144 -6.57 -7.62 11.59
N GLN A 145 -6.71 -7.02 10.40
CA GLN A 145 -6.17 -5.70 10.10
C GLN A 145 -6.80 -4.63 10.99
N ASP A 146 -8.14 -4.56 11.04
CA ASP A 146 -8.88 -3.57 11.85
C ASP A 146 -8.44 -3.63 13.33
N PHE A 147 -8.19 -4.84 13.86
CA PHE A 147 -7.69 -5.00 15.21
C PHE A 147 -6.26 -4.47 15.40
N LEU A 148 -5.34 -4.80 14.50
CA LEU A 148 -3.95 -4.30 14.55
C LEU A 148 -3.89 -2.77 14.47
N ILE A 149 -4.77 -2.19 13.65
CA ILE A 149 -4.90 -0.74 13.46
C ILE A 149 -5.41 -0.07 14.74
N GLY A 150 -6.49 -0.60 15.31
CA GLY A 150 -7.08 -0.04 16.54
C GLY A 150 -6.17 -0.19 17.77
N ASN A 151 -5.13 -1.02 17.69
CA ASN A 151 -4.24 -1.36 18.80
C ASN A 151 -2.77 -1.12 18.44
N LEU A 152 -2.48 -0.03 17.71
CA LEU A 152 -1.12 0.29 17.28
C LEU A 152 -0.13 0.46 18.45
N SER A 153 -0.55 1.12 19.53
CA SER A 153 0.29 1.38 20.70
C SER A 153 0.34 0.22 21.70
N ALA A 154 -0.59 -0.73 21.60
CA ALA A 154 -0.68 -1.87 22.50
C ALA A 154 0.21 -3.03 22.05
N ASP A 155 0.63 -3.86 23.01
CA ASP A 155 1.31 -5.12 22.71
C ASP A 155 0.25 -6.14 22.29
N VAL A 156 0.06 -6.30 20.98
CA VAL A 156 -0.92 -7.23 20.42
C VAL A 156 -0.28 -8.59 20.29
N THR A 157 -0.82 -9.59 20.99
CA THR A 157 -0.30 -10.95 20.88
C THR A 157 -0.86 -11.64 19.63
N MET A 158 -0.05 -12.54 19.07
CA MET A 158 -0.43 -13.33 17.90
C MET A 158 -1.55 -14.32 18.23
N SER A 159 -1.59 -14.79 19.48
CA SER A 159 -2.66 -15.63 20.03
C SER A 159 -4.02 -14.91 20.01
N GLU A 160 -4.08 -13.64 20.44
CA GLU A 160 -5.31 -12.84 20.43
C GLU A 160 -5.84 -12.63 19.00
N LEU A 161 -4.94 -12.31 18.06
CA LEU A 161 -5.30 -12.16 16.66
C LEU A 161 -5.84 -13.45 16.06
N ALA A 162 -5.18 -14.57 16.34
CA ALA A 162 -5.57 -15.88 15.83
C ALA A 162 -6.94 -16.31 16.38
N GLN A 163 -7.19 -16.13 17.68
CA GLN A 163 -8.49 -16.42 18.29
C GLN A 163 -9.61 -15.58 17.66
N ARG A 164 -9.39 -14.29 17.43
CA ARG A 164 -10.40 -13.40 16.82
C ARG A 164 -10.85 -13.82 15.44
N VAL A 165 -9.99 -14.53 14.69
CA VAL A 165 -10.33 -15.06 13.37
C VAL A 165 -10.66 -16.56 13.38
N GLY A 166 -10.70 -17.18 14.56
CA GLY A 166 -11.03 -18.60 14.75
C GLY A 166 -9.98 -19.55 14.18
N LEU A 167 -8.70 -19.23 14.33
CA LEU A 167 -7.57 -20.04 13.84
C LEU A 167 -6.55 -20.29 14.95
N SER A 168 -5.73 -21.34 14.78
CA SER A 168 -4.51 -21.48 15.58
C SER A 168 -3.48 -20.45 15.16
N GLU A 169 -2.57 -20.08 16.07
CA GLU A 169 -1.56 -19.05 15.84
C GLU A 169 -0.69 -19.35 14.60
N SER A 170 -0.15 -20.56 14.51
CA SER A 170 0.68 -21.00 13.38
C SER A 170 -0.07 -21.03 12.05
N HIS A 171 -1.38 -21.25 12.07
CA HIS A 171 -2.20 -21.15 10.87
C HIS A 171 -2.48 -19.69 10.53
N PHE A 172 -2.83 -18.86 11.51
CA PHE A 172 -3.04 -17.44 11.33
C PHE A 172 -1.82 -16.73 10.74
N VAL A 173 -0.61 -16.93 11.29
CA VAL A 173 0.59 -16.26 10.79
C VAL A 173 0.88 -16.61 9.33
N ARG A 174 0.77 -17.90 8.98
CA ARG A 174 0.95 -18.37 7.60
C ARG A 174 -0.12 -17.77 6.68
N ALA A 175 -1.37 -17.80 7.12
CA ALA A 175 -2.50 -17.31 6.36
C ALA A 175 -2.51 -15.80 6.18
N PHE A 176 -2.13 -15.06 7.21
CA PHE A 176 -1.99 -13.63 7.15
C PHE A 176 -0.86 -13.23 6.20
N LYS A 177 0.33 -13.86 6.31
CA LYS A 177 1.44 -13.62 5.38
C LYS A 177 1.07 -13.97 3.94
N ALA A 178 0.36 -15.07 3.70
CA ALA A 178 -0.12 -15.42 2.37
C ALA A 178 -1.14 -14.39 1.83
N SER A 179 -1.92 -13.78 2.72
CA SER A 179 -2.90 -12.75 2.37
C SER A 179 -2.28 -11.35 2.16
N THR A 180 -1.24 -10.97 2.90
CA THR A 180 -0.70 -9.58 2.93
C THR A 180 0.73 -9.46 2.40
N GLY A 181 1.42 -10.58 2.15
CA GLY A 181 2.85 -10.63 1.83
C GLY A 181 3.78 -10.51 3.04
N LEU A 182 3.27 -10.05 4.20
CA LEU A 182 4.05 -9.79 5.41
C LEU A 182 3.51 -10.56 6.62
N PRO A 183 4.38 -11.08 7.51
CA PRO A 183 3.94 -11.58 8.82
C PRO A 183 3.20 -10.49 9.63
N PRO A 184 2.22 -10.84 10.49
CA PRO A 184 1.43 -9.89 11.27
C PRO A 184 2.26 -8.83 12.02
N TYR A 185 3.31 -9.27 12.74
CA TYR A 185 4.18 -8.37 13.48
C TYR A 185 4.92 -7.37 12.59
N ARG A 186 5.45 -7.82 11.44
CA ARG A 186 6.13 -6.92 10.48
C ARG A 186 5.14 -5.93 9.85
N TRP A 187 3.91 -6.37 9.59
CA TRP A 187 2.85 -5.51 9.10
C TRP A 187 2.47 -4.44 10.14
N GLN A 188 2.36 -4.82 11.43
CA GLN A 188 2.10 -3.88 12.51
C GLN A 188 3.24 -2.87 12.69
N LEU A 189 4.51 -3.32 12.66
CA LEU A 189 5.66 -2.41 12.71
C LEU A 189 5.62 -1.37 11.59
N LYS A 190 5.22 -1.79 10.39
CA LYS A 190 5.07 -0.87 9.26
C LYS A 190 4.04 0.23 9.56
N LEU A 191 2.87 -0.13 10.07
CA LEU A 191 1.86 0.84 10.48
C LEU A 191 2.37 1.78 11.59
N ARG A 192 3.09 1.25 12.58
CA ARG A 192 3.69 2.06 13.66
C ARG A 192 4.68 3.07 13.11
N ILE A 193 5.54 2.67 12.16
CA ILE A 193 6.47 3.57 11.47
C ILE A 193 5.73 4.61 10.64
N ASP A 194 4.66 4.23 9.93
CA ASP A 194 3.87 5.19 9.16
C ASP A 194 3.22 6.25 10.05
N LYS A 195 2.71 5.87 11.23
CA LYS A 195 2.26 6.84 12.24
C LYS A 195 3.43 7.67 12.78
N ALA A 196 4.56 7.04 13.08
CA ALA A 196 5.75 7.74 13.60
C ALA A 196 6.24 8.83 12.64
N LYS A 197 6.24 8.58 11.32
CA LYS A 197 6.61 9.57 10.29
C LYS A 197 5.82 10.86 10.47
N SER A 198 4.50 10.80 10.65
CA SER A 198 3.66 11.99 10.83
C SER A 198 4.05 12.78 12.10
N LEU A 199 4.12 12.09 13.25
CA LEU A 199 4.47 12.72 14.53
C LEU A 199 5.88 13.33 14.52
N ILE A 200 6.83 12.70 13.83
CA ILE A 200 8.20 13.22 13.68
C ILE A 200 8.20 14.54 12.90
N LEU A 201 7.36 14.66 11.85
CA LEU A 201 7.22 15.88 11.05
C LEU A 201 6.48 16.99 11.80
N ASP A 202 5.56 16.63 12.69
CA ASP A 202 4.87 17.56 13.60
C ASP A 202 5.78 18.05 14.74
N GLY A 203 7.03 17.58 14.81
CA GLY A 203 8.03 18.05 15.77
C GLY A 203 7.99 17.35 17.13
N VAL A 204 7.18 16.30 17.28
CA VAL A 204 7.09 15.52 18.53
C VAL A 204 8.45 14.92 18.90
N ALA A 205 8.78 14.88 20.19
CA ALA A 205 10.03 14.31 20.68
C ALA A 205 10.06 12.79 20.42
N LEU A 206 11.22 12.24 20.03
CA LEU A 206 11.31 10.84 19.60
C LEU A 206 10.93 9.83 20.69
N ALA A 207 11.15 10.17 21.96
CA ALA A 207 10.70 9.37 23.09
C ALA A 207 9.16 9.29 23.16
N ASP A 208 8.48 10.42 22.99
CA ASP A 208 7.01 10.47 22.97
C ASP A 208 6.44 9.81 21.72
N VAL A 209 7.12 9.93 20.57
CA VAL A 209 6.76 9.19 19.34
C VAL A 209 6.83 7.69 19.59
N ALA A 210 7.89 7.21 20.23
CA ALA A 210 8.05 5.79 20.53
C ALA A 210 6.91 5.29 21.44
N ALA A 211 6.58 6.02 22.50
CA ALA A 211 5.47 5.69 23.39
C ALA A 211 4.11 5.71 22.66
N ALA A 212 3.83 6.76 21.89
CA ALA A 212 2.57 6.92 21.17
C ALA A 212 2.36 5.87 20.06
N THR A 213 3.44 5.28 19.55
CA THR A 213 3.39 4.27 18.49
C THR A 213 3.69 2.85 18.98
N GLY A 214 3.82 2.65 20.29
CA GLY A 214 3.98 1.32 20.90
C GLY A 214 5.37 0.70 20.78
N PHE A 215 6.41 1.51 20.52
CA PHE A 215 7.80 1.03 20.61
C PHE A 215 8.29 1.05 22.05
N ALA A 216 8.98 -0.02 22.46
CA ALA A 216 9.54 -0.16 23.81
C ALA A 216 10.52 0.96 24.21
N SER A 217 11.16 1.62 23.25
CA SER A 217 12.06 2.76 23.50
C SER A 217 12.30 3.57 22.23
N GLN A 218 12.83 4.79 22.39
CA GLN A 218 13.33 5.61 21.29
C GLN A 218 14.38 4.86 20.45
N SER A 219 15.29 4.12 21.07
CA SER A 219 16.31 3.35 20.35
C SER A 219 15.71 2.22 19.51
N HIS A 220 14.64 1.58 20.01
CA HIS A 220 13.89 0.58 19.25
C HIS A 220 13.20 1.22 18.04
N LEU A 221 12.51 2.35 18.25
CA LEU A 221 11.90 3.14 17.17
C LEU A 221 12.94 3.48 16.09
N THR A 222 14.08 4.08 16.46
CA THR A 222 15.10 4.51 15.50
C THR A 222 15.62 3.36 14.63
N ARG A 223 15.89 2.20 15.24
CA ARG A 223 16.35 1.02 14.50
C ARG A 223 15.31 0.56 13.48
N VAL A 224 14.07 0.34 13.92
CA VAL A 224 13.00 -0.16 13.04
C VAL A 224 12.64 0.88 11.98
N PHE A 225 12.69 2.17 12.32
CA PHE A 225 12.44 3.26 11.39
C PHE A 225 13.47 3.25 10.26
N HIS A 226 14.76 3.12 10.59
CA HIS A 226 15.82 2.97 9.59
C HIS A 226 15.63 1.71 8.74
N ASP A 227 15.37 0.56 9.36
CA ASP A 227 15.19 -0.71 8.63
C ASP A 227 14.04 -0.66 7.61
N ILE A 228 12.96 0.07 7.93
CA ILE A 228 11.77 0.15 7.08
C ILE A 228 11.86 1.29 6.06
N THR A 229 12.49 2.42 6.41
CA THR A 229 12.46 3.64 5.57
C THR A 229 13.77 3.93 4.85
N GLY A 230 14.88 3.30 5.26
CA GLY A 230 16.23 3.59 4.77
C GLY A 230 16.84 4.89 5.33
N ALA A 231 16.17 5.58 6.26
CA ALA A 231 16.65 6.80 6.89
C ALA A 231 16.36 6.79 8.39
N THR A 232 17.14 7.50 9.19
CA THR A 232 16.84 7.71 10.61
C THR A 232 15.69 8.72 10.79
N PRO A 233 15.01 8.75 11.96
CA PRO A 233 13.99 9.76 12.26
C PRO A 233 14.48 11.21 12.08
N ALA A 234 15.74 11.48 12.45
CA ALA A 234 16.33 12.81 12.32
C ALA A 234 16.57 13.19 10.84
N GLU A 235 17.08 12.26 10.04
CA GLU A 235 17.23 12.45 8.59
C GLU A 235 15.87 12.61 7.91
N TRP A 236 14.89 11.79 8.28
CA TRP A 236 13.52 11.91 7.78
C TRP A 236 12.96 13.32 8.02
N ARG A 237 13.10 13.83 9.25
CA ARG A 237 12.72 15.20 9.60
C ARG A 237 13.48 16.24 8.78
N ARG A 238 14.79 16.06 8.56
CA ARG A 238 15.62 16.99 7.78
C ARG A 238 15.20 17.04 6.31
N ILE A 239 15.03 15.88 5.68
CA ILE A 239 14.64 15.74 4.26
C ILE A 239 13.29 16.42 4.03
N HIS A 240 12.30 16.15 4.87
CA HIS A 240 10.93 16.62 4.64
C HIS A 240 10.63 18.01 5.22
N ARG A 241 11.51 18.59 6.05
CA ARG A 241 11.40 20.02 6.45
C ARG A 241 11.81 20.98 5.34
N HIS A 242 12.65 20.54 4.40
CA HIS A 242 13.05 21.35 3.25
C HIS A 242 11.98 21.42 2.14
N ASP A 243 10.98 20.54 2.18
CA ASP A 243 9.89 20.46 1.20
C ASP A 243 8.59 21.16 1.65
N LYS A 244 8.61 21.94 2.74
CA LYS A 244 7.48 22.81 3.10
C LYS A 244 7.67 24.13 2.35
N PRO A 245 6.91 24.46 1.29
CA PRO A 245 6.93 25.81 0.76
C PRO A 245 6.51 26.73 1.90
N LEU A 246 7.32 27.75 2.18
CA LEU A 246 6.92 28.84 3.05
C LEU A 246 5.53 29.29 2.58
N ALA A 247 4.54 29.18 3.46
CA ALA A 247 3.22 29.74 3.22
C ALA A 247 3.39 31.27 3.13
N SER A 248 3.63 31.74 1.92
CA SER A 248 3.60 33.14 1.51
C SER A 248 2.42 33.28 0.54
N PHE A 249 1.22 33.35 1.11
CA PHE A 249 0.06 33.89 0.41
C PHE A 249 -0.42 35.13 1.17
N ALA A 250 0.01 36.28 0.66
CA ALA A 250 -0.75 37.52 0.71
C ALA A 250 -0.21 38.45 -0.39
N SER A 251 -0.84 38.40 -1.56
CA SER A 251 -1.26 39.60 -2.27
C SER A 251 -2.13 39.21 -3.46
N GLU A 252 -3.32 39.79 -3.46
CA GLU A 252 -4.26 39.85 -4.56
C GLU A 252 -3.59 40.19 -5.90
N LYS A 253 -4.11 39.61 -6.98
CA LYS A 253 -4.56 40.42 -8.13
C LYS A 253 -5.40 39.57 -9.10
N ASN A 254 -6.67 39.98 -9.16
CA ASN A 254 -7.64 39.87 -10.25
C ASN A 254 -7.11 39.39 -11.59
N TRP A 255 -7.84 38.44 -12.21
CA TRP A 255 -8.04 38.43 -13.66
C TRP A 255 -9.49 38.06 -13.98
N VAL A 256 -10.25 39.10 -14.33
CA VAL A 256 -11.44 38.99 -15.18
C VAL A 256 -10.95 38.95 -16.63
N SER A 257 -11.53 38.01 -17.38
CA SER A 257 -11.78 37.94 -18.84
C SER A 257 -11.31 36.61 -19.41
#